data_AF-A0A0L6WLS9-F1
#
_entry.id   AF-A0A0L6WLS9-F1
#
_cell.length_a   1.000
_cell.length_b   1.000
_cell.length_c   1.000
_cell.angle_alpha   90.00
_cell.angle_beta   90.00
_cell.angle_gamma   90.00
#
_symmetry.space_group_name_H-M   'P 1'
#
loop_
_entity.id
_entity.type
_entity.pdbx_description
1 polymer ?
#
loop_
_entity_poly.entity_id
_entity_poly.type
_entity_poly.pdbx_seq_one_letter_code
_entity_poly.pdbx_strand_id
1 'polypeptide(L)'
;MHRYIRSASIAVTAFGALLNLALAVQVITASWTIKWEPESEWEASSDTWQVDVVKVIWGICCVHLTLAATVSFVGFIGILKRNPSLVRFYRDYSIANFSFWTSVTAIATYAVFHASARAAACEELSHHPEVLRNLMDMGLNLENCERWLERAGLAFIILMFILLVIRLHCLLAVNNLYYQLVRQAQLSSRPLSRSRFQDSHTARRIYLLPPSDEEAQLDDGVELVYAPVPIDSIPKHIRDTATAAWVSCGAPLSADVDFHSRVSHAHSHSHRHSRSSSATRTGTIRLPILPDEGLLPTYHSVSKS
;
A
#
# COMPACT_ATOMS: atom_id res chain seq x y z
N MET A 1 5.00 20.14 2.87
CA MET A 1 3.96 19.17 3.30
C MET A 1 4.42 17.70 3.48
N HIS A 2 5.41 17.22 2.70
CA HIS A 2 5.80 15.79 2.64
C HIS A 2 6.18 15.11 3.99
N ARG A 3 6.69 15.86 4.97
CA ARG A 3 7.07 15.31 6.29
C ARG A 3 5.87 14.94 7.16
N TYR A 4 4.77 15.70 7.07
CA TYR A 4 3.54 15.46 7.84
C TYR A 4 2.77 14.23 7.35
N ILE A 5 2.72 14.02 6.03
CA ILE A 5 2.10 12.82 5.43
C ILE A 5 2.86 11.56 5.85
N ARG A 6 4.19 11.64 5.93
CA ARG A 6 5.05 10.54 6.34
C ARG A 6 4.88 10.20 7.83
N SER A 7 4.82 11.20 8.70
CA SER A 7 4.58 10.98 10.13
C SER A 7 3.17 10.45 10.41
N ALA A 8 2.15 10.92 9.69
CA ALA A 8 0.78 10.43 9.81
C ALA A 8 0.68 8.94 9.40
N SER A 9 1.31 8.56 8.29
CA SER A 9 1.33 7.16 7.84
C SER A 9 2.05 6.25 8.84
N ILE A 10 3.17 6.70 9.42
CA ILE A 10 3.91 5.97 10.48
C ILE A 10 3.06 5.86 11.76
N ALA A 11 2.41 6.93 12.17
CA ALA A 11 1.55 6.92 13.36
C ALA A 11 0.36 5.98 13.19
N VAL A 12 -0.30 6.00 12.02
CA VAL A 12 -1.42 5.10 11.70
C VAL A 12 -0.96 3.64 11.66
N THR A 13 0.19 3.35 11.06
CA THR A 13 0.72 1.97 11.05
C THR A 13 1.17 1.50 12.42
N ALA A 14 1.81 2.36 13.22
CA ALA A 14 2.18 2.05 14.60
C ALA A 14 0.93 1.80 15.46
N PHE A 15 -0.11 2.62 15.30
CA PHE A 15 -1.38 2.45 15.99
C PHE A 15 -2.07 1.14 15.60
N GLY A 16 -2.09 0.80 14.30
CA GLY A 16 -2.59 -0.49 13.82
C GLY A 16 -1.81 -1.68 14.40
N ALA A 17 -0.50 -1.59 14.52
CA ALA A 17 0.32 -2.63 15.15
C ALA A 17 0.03 -2.77 16.65
N LEU A 18 -0.09 -1.65 17.37
CA LEU A 18 -0.41 -1.61 18.79
C LEU A 18 -1.80 -2.17 19.09
N LEU A 19 -2.80 -1.84 18.27
CA LEU A 19 -4.15 -2.41 18.40
C LEU A 19 -4.16 -3.92 18.20
N ASN A 20 -3.47 -4.43 17.18
CA ASN A 20 -3.37 -5.88 16.97
C ASN A 20 -2.66 -6.58 18.14
N LEU A 21 -1.62 -5.95 18.70
CA LEU A 21 -0.93 -6.46 19.90
C LEU A 21 -1.86 -6.47 21.12
N ALA A 22 -2.58 -5.38 21.36
CA ALA A 22 -3.50 -5.26 22.50
C ALA A 22 -4.62 -6.31 22.41
N LEU A 23 -5.19 -6.51 21.23
CA LEU A 23 -6.20 -7.56 20.99
C LEU A 23 -5.63 -8.96 21.20
N ALA A 24 -4.41 -9.22 20.73
CA ALA A 24 -3.75 -10.51 20.97
C ALA A 24 -3.53 -10.76 22.46
N VAL A 25 -3.06 -9.76 23.20
CA VAL A 25 -2.87 -9.85 24.66
C VAL A 25 -4.21 -10.10 25.35
N GLN A 26 -5.26 -9.36 24.99
CA GLN A 26 -6.59 -9.55 25.58
C GLN A 26 -7.12 -10.96 25.37
N VAL A 27 -7.01 -11.51 24.16
CA VAL A 27 -7.48 -12.87 23.89
C VAL A 27 -6.65 -13.91 24.63
N ILE A 28 -5.33 -13.72 24.74
CA ILE A 28 -4.48 -14.58 25.57
C ILE A 28 -4.91 -14.48 27.03
N THR A 29 -5.13 -13.29 27.58
CA THR A 29 -5.57 -13.17 28.97
C THR A 29 -6.94 -13.80 29.20
N ALA A 30 -7.87 -13.66 28.23
CA ALA A 30 -9.18 -14.29 28.29
C ALA A 30 -9.07 -15.82 28.22
N SER A 31 -8.16 -16.36 27.41
CA SER A 31 -7.96 -17.82 27.32
C SER A 31 -7.42 -18.42 28.61
N TRP A 32 -6.72 -17.63 29.43
CA TRP A 32 -6.22 -18.06 30.74
C TRP A 32 -7.32 -18.02 31.80
N THR A 33 -8.32 -17.15 31.65
CA THR A 33 -9.46 -17.08 32.58
C THR A 33 -10.50 -18.17 32.34
N ILE A 34 -10.54 -18.73 31.13
CA ILE A 34 -11.33 -19.93 30.85
C ILE A 34 -10.61 -21.10 31.52
N LYS A 35 -11.00 -21.39 32.76
CA LYS A 35 -10.65 -22.67 33.39
C LYS A 35 -11.30 -23.75 32.55
N TRP A 36 -10.50 -24.38 31.69
CA TRP A 36 -10.82 -25.67 31.10
C TRP A 36 -10.85 -26.66 32.27
N GLU A 37 -12.00 -26.74 32.95
CA GLU A 37 -12.20 -27.82 33.92
C GLU A 37 -12.11 -29.12 33.12
N PRO A 38 -11.18 -30.03 33.47
CA PRO A 38 -11.08 -31.31 32.80
C PRO A 38 -12.43 -31.99 33.01
N GLU A 39 -13.12 -32.25 31.90
CA GLU A 39 -14.38 -32.99 31.89
C GLU A 39 -14.24 -34.20 32.80
N SER A 40 -15.19 -34.33 33.72
CA SER A 40 -15.10 -35.27 34.82
C SER A 40 -14.81 -36.66 34.29
N GLU A 41 -13.87 -37.36 34.93
CA GLU A 41 -13.36 -38.69 34.55
C GLU A 41 -14.44 -39.76 34.32
N TRP A 42 -15.69 -39.49 34.72
CA TRP A 42 -16.84 -40.39 34.65
C TRP A 42 -17.71 -40.21 33.39
N GLU A 43 -17.56 -39.12 32.64
CA GLU A 43 -18.31 -38.89 31.38
C GLU A 43 -17.59 -39.44 30.13
N ALA A 44 -16.32 -39.84 30.27
CA ALA A 44 -15.47 -40.27 29.15
C ALA A 44 -15.67 -41.74 28.71
N SER A 45 -16.50 -42.53 29.40
CA SER A 45 -16.52 -43.99 29.22
C SER A 45 -17.51 -44.53 28.18
N SER A 46 -18.32 -43.69 27.52
CA SER A 46 -19.32 -44.17 26.58
C SER A 46 -19.48 -43.20 25.41
N ASP A 47 -18.78 -43.49 24.30
CA ASP A 47 -18.99 -42.89 22.97
C ASP A 47 -18.89 -41.36 22.94
N THR A 48 -17.85 -40.73 22.41
CA THR A 48 -17.48 -40.71 20.99
C THR A 48 -16.55 -39.50 20.83
N TRP A 49 -15.80 -39.46 19.74
CA TRP A 49 -14.83 -38.41 19.42
C TRP A 49 -15.50 -37.08 19.04
N GLN A 50 -16.43 -36.58 19.86
CA GLN A 50 -16.97 -35.24 19.70
C GLN A 50 -15.87 -34.25 20.09
N VAL A 51 -15.05 -33.94 19.11
CA VAL A 51 -14.15 -32.80 19.15
C VAL A 51 -15.04 -31.58 19.33
N ASP A 52 -15.05 -31.04 20.55
CA ASP A 52 -15.79 -29.84 20.90
C ASP A 52 -15.38 -28.74 19.90
N VAL A 53 -16.34 -28.40 19.04
CA VAL A 53 -16.15 -27.43 17.96
C VAL A 53 -15.73 -26.08 18.55
N VAL A 54 -16.18 -25.77 19.76
CA VAL A 54 -15.80 -24.56 20.49
C VAL A 54 -14.32 -24.59 20.85
N LYS A 55 -13.81 -25.71 21.37
CA LYS A 55 -12.36 -25.89 21.66
C LYS A 55 -11.51 -25.74 20.40
N VAL A 56 -11.96 -26.30 19.28
CA VAL A 56 -11.23 -26.18 18.00
C VAL A 56 -11.25 -24.77 17.47
N ILE A 57 -12.41 -24.12 17.41
CA ILE A 57 -12.52 -22.72 16.97
C ILE A 57 -11.66 -21.83 17.87
N TRP A 58 -11.70 -22.04 19.18
CA TRP A 58 -10.88 -21.31 20.14
C TRP A 58 -9.38 -21.53 19.90
N GLY A 59 -8.96 -22.78 19.69
CA GLY A 59 -7.58 -23.12 19.35
C GLY A 59 -7.11 -22.47 18.06
N ILE A 60 -7.91 -22.54 16.99
CA ILE A 60 -7.64 -21.89 15.71
C ILE A 60 -7.52 -20.37 15.90
N CYS A 61 -8.44 -19.75 16.63
CA CYS A 61 -8.38 -18.32 16.94
C CYS A 61 -7.09 -17.96 17.69
N CYS A 62 -6.69 -18.76 18.69
CA CYS A 62 -5.45 -18.54 19.44
C CYS A 62 -4.20 -18.66 18.54
N VAL A 63 -4.11 -19.71 17.73
CA VAL A 63 -3.01 -19.89 16.77
C VAL A 63 -2.96 -18.74 15.77
N HIS A 64 -4.11 -18.30 15.27
CA HIS A 64 -4.17 -17.21 14.30
C HIS A 64 -3.74 -15.87 14.91
N LEU A 65 -4.14 -15.59 16.15
CA LEU A 65 -3.77 -14.36 16.86
C LEU A 65 -2.30 -14.35 17.25
N THR A 66 -1.73 -15.48 17.66
CA THR A 66 -0.29 -15.59 17.93
C THR A 66 0.53 -15.42 16.65
N LEU A 67 0.11 -16.03 15.54
CA LEU A 67 0.74 -15.83 14.24
C LEU A 67 0.63 -14.36 13.78
N ALA A 68 -0.52 -13.74 13.95
CA ALA A 68 -0.68 -12.32 13.65
C ALA A 68 0.23 -11.44 14.53
N ALA A 69 0.32 -11.70 15.83
CA ALA A 69 1.17 -10.95 16.75
C ALA A 69 2.65 -11.08 16.39
N THR A 70 3.13 -12.29 16.13
CA THR A 70 4.52 -12.56 15.73
C THR A 70 4.86 -11.86 14.42
N VAL A 71 3.97 -11.92 13.41
CA VAL A 71 4.22 -11.24 12.13
C VAL A 71 4.15 -9.73 12.26
N SER A 72 3.23 -9.17 13.07
CA SER A 72 3.22 -7.74 13.38
C SER A 72 4.50 -7.28 14.08
N PHE A 73 5.07 -8.09 14.98
CA PHE A 73 6.36 -7.82 15.61
C PHE A 73 7.52 -7.85 14.60
N VAL A 74 7.55 -8.85 13.71
CA VAL A 74 8.54 -8.91 12.62
C VAL A 74 8.42 -7.71 11.68
N GLY A 75 7.21 -7.31 11.33
CA GLY A 75 6.93 -6.12 10.52
C GLY A 75 7.44 -4.84 11.19
N PHE A 76 7.21 -4.70 12.50
CA PHE A 76 7.72 -3.59 13.28
C PHE A 76 9.26 -3.52 13.27
N ILE A 77 9.93 -4.66 13.50
CA ILE A 77 11.40 -4.75 13.40
C ILE A 77 11.88 -4.38 11.98
N GLY A 78 11.16 -4.83 10.95
CA GLY A 78 11.45 -4.50 9.56
C GLY A 78 11.41 -3.00 9.28
N ILE A 79 10.41 -2.30 9.82
CA ILE A 79 10.28 -0.84 9.73
C ILE A 79 11.42 -0.15 10.50
N LEU A 80 11.72 -0.62 11.72
CA LEU A 80 12.74 -0.03 12.59
C LEU A 80 14.14 -0.16 11.99
N LYS A 81 14.48 -1.33 11.44
CA LYS A 81 15.75 -1.61 10.77
C LYS A 81 15.80 -1.15 9.32
N ARG A 82 14.70 -0.62 8.77
CA ARG A 82 14.55 -0.24 7.35
C ARG A 82 14.92 -1.36 6.37
N ASN A 83 14.66 -2.62 6.74
CA ASN A 83 14.96 -3.77 5.90
C ASN A 83 13.77 -4.10 4.99
N PRO A 84 13.87 -3.90 3.66
CA PRO A 84 12.73 -4.06 2.74
C PRO A 84 12.24 -5.50 2.63
N SER A 85 13.09 -6.50 2.90
CA SER A 85 12.72 -7.92 2.89
C SER A 85 11.71 -8.28 3.98
N LEU A 86 11.92 -7.80 5.21
CA LEU A 86 11.00 -8.02 6.34
C LEU A 86 9.66 -7.30 6.12
N VAL A 87 9.70 -6.08 5.57
CA VAL A 87 8.50 -5.32 5.24
C VAL A 87 7.69 -6.03 4.14
N ARG A 88 8.36 -6.63 3.14
CA ARG A 88 7.70 -7.43 2.10
C ARG A 88 7.02 -8.66 2.67
N PHE A 89 7.72 -9.41 3.54
CA PHE A 89 7.14 -10.58 4.21
C PHE A 89 5.90 -10.22 5.03
N TYR A 90 5.98 -9.13 5.82
CA TYR A 90 4.85 -8.62 6.58
C TYR A 90 3.66 -8.23 5.69
N ARG A 91 3.92 -7.54 4.57
CA ARG A 91 2.89 -7.15 3.60
C ARG A 91 2.18 -8.37 3.02
N ASP A 92 2.94 -9.34 2.53
CA ASP A 92 2.37 -10.52 1.85
C ASP A 92 1.55 -11.36 2.83
N TYR A 93 2.01 -11.52 4.09
CA TYR A 93 1.22 -12.13 5.15
C TYR A 93 -0.04 -11.33 5.49
N SER A 94 0.06 -10.00 5.61
CA SER A 94 -1.08 -9.17 5.97
C SER A 94 -2.18 -9.18 4.89
N ILE A 95 -1.81 -9.35 3.61
CA ILE A 95 -2.78 -9.55 2.51
C ILE A 95 -3.50 -10.89 2.68
N ALA A 96 -2.77 -11.98 2.92
CA ALA A 96 -3.37 -13.29 3.17
C ALA A 96 -4.30 -13.27 4.38
N ASN A 97 -3.86 -12.67 5.49
CA ASN A 97 -4.67 -12.51 6.70
C ASN A 97 -5.95 -11.68 6.43
N PHE A 98 -5.84 -10.58 5.68
CA PHE A 98 -7.00 -9.78 5.30
C PHE A 98 -8.00 -10.56 4.45
N SER A 99 -7.52 -11.35 3.48
CA SER A 99 -8.38 -12.21 2.66
C SER A 99 -9.10 -13.26 3.52
N PHE A 100 -8.39 -13.92 4.42
CA PHE A 100 -8.96 -14.90 5.35
C PHE A 100 -10.07 -14.29 6.21
N TRP A 101 -9.81 -13.15 6.84
CA TRP A 101 -10.82 -12.47 7.67
C TRP A 101 -12.02 -11.99 6.86
N THR A 102 -11.81 -11.56 5.61
CA THR A 102 -12.90 -11.18 4.71
C THR A 102 -13.77 -12.39 4.37
N SER A 103 -13.17 -13.53 4.03
CA SER A 103 -13.88 -14.79 3.76
C SER A 103 -14.65 -15.29 4.97
N VAL A 104 -14.02 -15.30 6.16
CA VAL A 104 -14.68 -15.69 7.43
C VAL A 104 -15.86 -14.76 7.73
N THR A 105 -15.68 -13.45 7.56
CA THR A 105 -16.77 -12.48 7.76
C THR A 105 -17.91 -12.69 6.76
N ALA A 106 -17.60 -13.00 5.49
CA ALA A 106 -18.61 -13.29 4.47
C ALA A 106 -19.40 -14.57 4.80
N ILE A 107 -18.72 -15.63 5.24
CA ILE A 107 -19.36 -16.88 5.68
C ILE A 107 -20.24 -16.62 6.91
N ALA A 108 -19.72 -15.90 7.91
CA ALA A 108 -20.49 -15.54 9.11
C ALA A 108 -21.72 -14.71 8.77
N THR A 109 -21.58 -13.74 7.85
CA THR A 109 -22.68 -12.93 7.34
C THR A 109 -23.74 -13.80 6.69
N TYR A 110 -23.32 -14.71 5.82
CA TYR A 110 -24.22 -15.67 5.17
C TYR A 110 -24.98 -16.55 6.18
N ALA A 111 -24.27 -17.06 7.20
CA ALA A 111 -24.85 -17.87 8.26
C ALA A 111 -25.88 -17.08 9.10
N VAL A 112 -25.58 -15.83 9.46
CA VAL A 112 -26.50 -14.97 10.24
C VAL A 112 -27.80 -14.70 9.48
N PHE A 113 -27.77 -14.58 8.15
CA PHE A 113 -28.97 -14.37 7.34
C PHE A 113 -29.76 -15.65 7.03
N HIS A 114 -29.22 -16.83 7.36
CA HIS A 114 -29.94 -18.10 7.18
C HIS A 114 -30.74 -18.47 8.43
N ALA A 115 -32.07 -18.50 8.30
CA ALA A 115 -32.97 -18.86 9.39
C ALA A 115 -32.67 -20.24 10.00
N SER A 116 -32.29 -21.22 9.18
CA SER A 116 -31.92 -22.57 9.64
C SER A 116 -30.68 -22.57 10.54
N ALA A 117 -29.67 -21.77 10.22
CA ALA A 117 -28.46 -21.66 11.04
C ALA A 117 -28.74 -20.99 12.39
N ARG A 118 -29.63 -19.98 12.41
CA ARG A 118 -30.07 -19.33 13.65
C ARG A 118 -30.88 -20.28 14.53
N ALA A 119 -31.79 -21.05 13.94
CA ALA A 119 -32.57 -22.05 14.66
C ALA A 119 -31.67 -23.13 15.28
N ALA A 120 -30.73 -23.66 14.50
CA ALA A 120 -29.74 -24.63 15.00
C ALA A 120 -28.87 -24.05 16.13
N ALA A 121 -28.45 -22.78 16.01
CA ALA A 121 -27.69 -22.11 17.07
C ALA A 121 -28.52 -21.92 18.36
N CYS A 122 -29.81 -21.62 18.26
CA CYS A 122 -30.70 -21.53 19.42
C CYS A 122 -30.95 -22.90 20.07
N GLU A 123 -31.07 -23.96 19.27
CA GLU A 123 -31.19 -25.34 19.74
C GLU A 123 -29.91 -25.75 20.50
N GLU A 124 -28.74 -25.53 19.90
CA GLU A 124 -27.45 -25.80 20.55
C GLU A 124 -27.26 -24.99 21.83
N LEU A 125 -27.63 -23.70 21.82
CA LEU A 125 -27.52 -22.86 23.00
C LEU A 125 -28.46 -23.32 24.14
N SER A 126 -29.58 -23.95 23.80
CA SER A 126 -30.50 -24.52 24.80
C SER A 126 -29.92 -25.75 25.51
N HIS A 127 -28.96 -26.45 24.88
CA HIS A 127 -28.23 -27.56 25.50
C HIS A 127 -27.18 -27.09 26.52
N HIS A 128 -26.81 -25.80 26.53
CA HIS A 128 -25.79 -25.23 27.42
C HIS A 128 -26.38 -24.16 28.36
N PRO A 129 -27.08 -24.56 29.45
CA PRO A 129 -27.79 -23.64 30.33
C PRO A 129 -26.88 -22.63 31.06
N GLU A 130 -25.62 -22.97 31.29
CA GLU A 130 -24.63 -22.08 31.92
C GLU A 130 -24.30 -20.88 31.02
N VAL A 131 -24.16 -21.10 29.71
CA VAL A 131 -23.93 -20.03 28.74
C VAL A 131 -25.19 -19.18 28.60
N LEU A 132 -26.35 -19.82 28.54
CA LEU A 132 -27.65 -19.16 28.48
C LEU A 132 -27.86 -18.24 29.69
N ARG A 133 -27.44 -18.67 30.89
CA ARG A 133 -27.55 -17.87 32.11
C ARG A 133 -26.77 -16.56 32.05
N ASN A 134 -25.54 -16.59 31.53
CA ASN A 134 -24.74 -15.38 31.34
C ASN A 134 -25.29 -14.46 30.24
N LEU A 135 -25.91 -15.02 29.20
CA LEU A 135 -26.52 -14.25 28.12
C LEU A 135 -27.91 -13.71 28.48
N MET A 136 -28.61 -14.36 29.40
CA MET A 136 -29.90 -13.90 29.91
C MET A 136 -29.78 -12.54 30.60
N ASP A 137 -28.67 -12.28 31.29
CA ASP A 137 -28.35 -10.96 31.84
C ASP A 137 -28.18 -9.88 30.74
N MET A 138 -27.84 -10.29 29.50
CA MET A 138 -27.81 -9.44 28.31
C MET A 138 -29.17 -9.35 27.57
N GLY A 139 -30.25 -9.88 28.17
CA GLY A 139 -31.60 -9.84 27.62
C GLY A 139 -31.93 -10.95 26.62
N LEU A 140 -31.15 -12.03 26.60
CA LEU A 140 -31.47 -13.24 25.84
C LEU A 140 -32.58 -14.02 26.55
N ASN A 141 -33.69 -14.29 25.85
CA ASN A 141 -34.73 -15.23 26.29
C ASN A 141 -34.96 -16.26 25.18
N LEU A 142 -35.38 -17.49 25.51
CA LEU A 142 -35.58 -18.56 24.53
C LEU A 142 -36.57 -18.14 23.43
N GLU A 143 -37.62 -17.42 23.82
CA GLU A 143 -38.64 -16.87 22.90
C GLU A 143 -38.11 -15.76 21.98
N ASN A 144 -37.07 -15.06 22.40
CA ASN A 144 -36.45 -13.97 21.67
C ASN A 144 -35.07 -14.36 21.10
N CYS A 145 -34.69 -15.64 21.16
CA CYS A 145 -33.35 -16.10 20.82
C CYS A 145 -33.00 -15.76 19.37
N GLU A 146 -33.88 -16.08 18.42
CA GLU A 146 -33.63 -15.82 16.99
C GLU A 146 -33.46 -14.31 16.71
N ARG A 147 -34.33 -13.48 17.28
CA ARG A 147 -34.29 -12.02 17.09
C ARG A 147 -33.10 -11.38 17.80
N TRP A 148 -32.71 -11.88 18.95
CA TRP A 148 -31.50 -11.47 19.65
C TRP A 148 -30.26 -11.84 18.83
N LEU A 149 -30.18 -13.09 18.34
CA LEU A 149 -29.09 -13.55 17.48
C LEU A 149 -28.99 -12.75 16.18
N GLU A 150 -30.12 -12.40 15.57
CA GLU A 150 -30.13 -11.52 14.39
C GLU A 150 -29.51 -10.16 14.71
N ARG A 151 -29.91 -9.52 15.82
CA ARG A 151 -29.36 -8.22 16.23
C ARG A 151 -27.88 -8.31 16.63
N ALA A 152 -27.51 -9.33 17.39
CA ALA A 152 -26.13 -9.57 17.81
C ALA A 152 -25.24 -9.88 16.60
N GLY A 153 -25.73 -10.71 15.67
CA GLY A 153 -25.07 -11.02 14.40
C GLY A 153 -24.88 -9.78 13.53
N LEU A 154 -25.89 -8.93 13.38
CA LEU A 154 -25.76 -7.65 12.65
C LEU A 154 -24.75 -6.71 13.31
N ALA A 155 -24.79 -6.56 14.65
CA ALA A 155 -23.82 -5.76 15.39
C ALA A 155 -22.39 -6.30 15.20
N PHE A 156 -22.22 -7.62 15.23
CA PHE A 156 -20.94 -8.29 14.97
C PHE A 156 -20.44 -8.04 13.53
N ILE A 157 -21.32 -8.14 12.51
CA ILE A 157 -20.97 -7.87 11.11
C ILE A 157 -20.51 -6.42 10.94
N ILE A 158 -21.22 -5.44 11.53
CA ILE A 158 -20.85 -4.03 11.49
C ILE A 158 -19.47 -3.81 12.12
N LEU A 159 -19.23 -4.39 13.29
CA LEU A 159 -17.93 -4.32 13.97
C LEU A 159 -16.82 -4.92 13.11
N MET A 160 -17.03 -6.11 12.55
CA MET A 160 -16.07 -6.78 11.67
C MET A 160 -15.77 -5.97 10.41
N PHE A 161 -16.79 -5.34 9.82
CA PHE A 161 -16.62 -4.45 8.68
C PHE A 161 -15.73 -3.25 9.01
N ILE A 162 -15.97 -2.58 10.15
CA ILE A 162 -15.11 -1.48 10.62
C ILE A 162 -13.67 -1.95 10.79
N LEU A 163 -13.46 -3.12 11.40
CA LEU A 163 -12.11 -3.70 11.56
C LEU A 163 -11.44 -4.03 10.22
N LEU A 164 -12.17 -4.53 9.24
CA LEU A 164 -11.65 -4.76 7.88
C LEU A 164 -11.25 -3.45 7.21
N VAL A 165 -12.06 -2.39 7.32
CA VAL A 165 -11.71 -1.07 6.77
C VAL A 165 -10.44 -0.52 7.41
N ILE A 166 -10.31 -0.60 8.73
CA ILE A 166 -9.10 -0.18 9.45
C ILE A 166 -7.88 -1.00 8.97
N ARG A 167 -8.03 -2.33 8.84
CA ARG A 167 -6.96 -3.21 8.34
C ARG A 167 -6.57 -2.89 6.89
N LEU A 168 -7.55 -2.60 6.03
CA LEU A 168 -7.30 -2.20 4.65
C LEU A 168 -6.52 -0.89 4.58
N HIS A 169 -6.87 0.11 5.39
CA HIS A 169 -6.13 1.36 5.49
C HIS A 169 -4.68 1.13 5.95
N CYS A 170 -4.47 0.28 6.94
CA CYS A 170 -3.13 -0.09 7.39
C CYS A 170 -2.32 -0.78 6.28
N LEU A 171 -2.94 -1.72 5.55
CA LEU A 171 -2.32 -2.40 4.41
C LEU A 171 -1.89 -1.44 3.31
N LEU A 172 -2.75 -0.50 2.93
CA LEU A 172 -2.44 0.52 1.94
C LEU A 172 -1.30 1.43 2.40
N ALA A 173 -1.30 1.83 3.68
CA ALA A 173 -0.21 2.62 4.27
C ALA A 173 1.14 1.89 4.22
N VAL A 174 1.15 0.60 4.58
CA VAL A 174 2.35 -0.26 4.52
C VAL A 174 2.83 -0.43 3.08
N ASN A 175 1.91 -0.63 2.13
CA ASN A 175 2.26 -0.78 0.73
C ASN A 175 2.91 0.49 0.16
N ASN A 176 2.35 1.66 0.47
CA ASN A 176 2.94 2.95 0.11
C ASN A 176 4.32 3.15 0.74
N LEU A 177 4.50 2.78 2.00
CA LEU A 177 5.81 2.83 2.66
C LEU A 177 6.82 1.90 1.98
N TYR A 178 6.40 0.69 1.62
CA TYR A 178 7.22 -0.28 0.91
C TYR A 178 7.68 0.29 -0.45
N TYR A 179 6.77 0.87 -1.25
CA TYR A 179 7.13 1.52 -2.50
C TYR A 179 8.15 2.64 -2.31
N GLN A 180 7.99 3.47 -1.27
CA GLN A 180 8.96 4.52 -0.95
C GLN A 180 10.34 3.96 -0.57
N LEU A 181 10.38 2.88 0.22
CA LEU A 181 11.63 2.21 0.61
C LEU A 181 12.34 1.58 -0.58
N VAL A 182 11.60 0.90 -1.47
CA VAL A 182 12.16 0.30 -2.68
C VAL A 182 12.71 1.39 -3.61
N ARG A 183 11.98 2.48 -3.81
CA ARG A 183 12.45 3.62 -4.62
C ARG A 183 13.70 4.27 -4.02
N GLN A 184 13.77 4.44 -2.71
CA GLN A 184 14.96 4.95 -2.02
C GLN A 184 16.15 3.99 -2.13
N ALA A 185 15.90 2.68 -2.00
CA ALA A 185 16.94 1.67 -2.17
C ALA A 185 17.52 1.70 -3.58
N GLN A 186 16.68 1.79 -4.62
CA GLN A 186 17.12 1.91 -6.01
C GLN A 186 17.96 3.17 -6.27
N LEU A 187 17.55 4.31 -5.70
CA LEU A 187 18.30 5.58 -5.79
C LEU A 187 19.65 5.50 -5.06
N SER A 188 19.71 4.81 -3.92
CA SER A 188 20.95 4.64 -3.15
C SER A 188 21.88 3.57 -3.74
N SER A 189 21.34 2.58 -4.44
CA SER A 189 22.11 1.52 -5.11
C SER A 189 22.59 1.91 -6.50
N ARG A 190 22.08 3.01 -7.08
CA ARG A 190 22.80 3.65 -8.18
C ARG A 190 24.13 4.10 -7.60
N PRO A 191 25.27 3.53 -8.03
CA PRO A 191 26.54 4.04 -7.59
C PRO A 191 26.54 5.52 -7.96
N LEU A 192 26.67 6.37 -6.95
CA LEU A 192 27.35 7.64 -7.12
C LEU A 192 28.70 7.26 -7.71
N SER A 193 28.75 7.15 -9.04
CA SER A 193 29.94 7.46 -9.80
C SER A 193 30.28 8.85 -9.33
N ARG A 194 31.13 8.86 -8.30
CA ARG A 194 31.75 9.99 -7.66
C ARG A 194 32.67 10.57 -8.71
N SER A 195 32.10 11.12 -9.79
CA SER A 195 32.80 12.09 -10.59
C SER A 195 32.90 13.28 -9.65
N ARG A 196 34.05 13.32 -9.00
CA ARG A 196 34.58 14.49 -8.33
C ARG A 196 34.91 15.49 -9.44
N PHE A 197 33.90 15.93 -10.18
CA PHE A 197 33.93 17.03 -11.13
C PHE A 197 32.89 18.02 -10.66
N GLN A 198 33.33 18.73 -9.64
CA GLN A 198 32.89 20.06 -9.30
C GLN A 198 33.11 20.93 -10.53
N ASP A 199 32.13 21.00 -11.43
CA ASP A 199 32.05 22.10 -12.39
C ASP A 199 30.60 22.36 -12.79
N SER A 200 30.14 23.54 -12.37
CA SER A 200 29.23 24.44 -13.07
C SER A 200 28.53 23.89 -14.33
N HIS A 201 27.19 23.88 -14.30
CA HIS A 201 26.36 23.93 -15.50
C HIS A 201 26.53 22.80 -16.54
N THR A 202 26.45 21.53 -16.15
CA THR A 202 26.42 20.43 -17.15
C THR A 202 25.02 20.30 -17.77
N ALA A 203 24.69 21.21 -18.68
CA ALA A 203 23.62 20.95 -19.64
C ALA A 203 24.02 19.73 -20.47
N ARG A 204 23.15 18.71 -20.51
CA ARG A 204 23.37 17.50 -21.31
C ARG A 204 22.91 17.77 -22.73
N ARG A 205 23.79 17.56 -23.70
CA ARG A 205 23.46 17.67 -25.12
C ARG A 205 22.60 16.48 -25.54
N ILE A 206 21.44 16.76 -26.10
CA ILE A 206 20.55 15.79 -26.75
C ILE A 206 20.43 16.15 -28.24
N TYR A 207 20.03 15.19 -29.05
CA TYR A 207 19.76 15.40 -30.47
C TYR A 207 18.28 15.11 -30.73
N LEU A 208 17.58 16.11 -31.23
CA LEU A 208 16.19 15.99 -31.64
C LEU A 208 16.17 15.62 -33.13
N LEU A 209 15.50 14.52 -33.46
CA LEU A 209 15.31 14.13 -34.84
C LEU A 209 14.16 14.96 -35.42
N PRO A 210 14.28 15.43 -36.68
CA PRO A 210 13.14 16.05 -37.34
C PRO A 210 12.00 15.03 -37.46
N PRO A 211 10.72 15.47 -37.34
CA PRO A 211 9.60 14.59 -37.62
C PRO A 211 9.72 14.09 -39.06
N SER A 212 9.38 12.83 -39.30
CA SER A 212 9.40 12.28 -40.66
C SER A 212 8.33 12.98 -41.51
N ASP A 213 8.51 13.10 -42.83
CA ASP A 213 7.53 13.78 -43.70
C ASP A 213 6.12 13.16 -43.62
N GLU A 214 6.03 11.88 -43.23
CA GLU A 214 4.79 11.17 -42.93
C GLU A 214 4.15 11.60 -41.59
N GLU A 215 4.95 11.98 -40.60
CA GLU A 215 4.49 12.44 -39.27
C GLU A 215 4.10 13.92 -39.28
N ALA A 216 4.70 14.73 -40.16
CA ALA A 216 4.37 16.15 -40.32
C ALA A 216 2.97 16.38 -40.92
N GLN A 217 2.32 15.34 -41.45
CA GLN A 217 0.94 15.37 -41.95
C GLN A 217 -0.09 14.87 -40.93
N LEU A 218 0.34 14.38 -39.74
CA LEU A 218 -0.61 14.05 -38.69
C LEU A 218 -1.20 15.33 -38.08
N ASP A 219 -2.52 15.29 -37.95
CA ASP A 219 -3.43 16.35 -37.51
C ASP A 219 -2.91 17.11 -36.27
N ASP A 220 -3.15 18.42 -36.21
CA ASP A 220 -2.66 19.40 -35.21
C ASP A 220 -3.19 19.15 -33.76
N GLY A 221 -3.78 17.97 -33.53
CA GLY A 221 -4.35 17.52 -32.25
C GLY A 221 -3.73 16.24 -31.67
N VAL A 222 -2.72 15.64 -32.30
CA VAL A 222 -2.07 14.43 -31.77
C VAL A 222 -0.89 14.81 -30.86
N GLU A 223 -0.95 14.38 -29.61
CA GLU A 223 0.12 14.58 -28.63
C GLU A 223 1.41 13.87 -29.07
N LEU A 224 2.44 14.65 -29.43
CA LEU A 224 3.72 14.12 -29.88
C LEU A 224 4.58 13.69 -28.68
N VAL A 225 4.80 12.38 -28.53
CA VAL A 225 5.62 11.80 -27.46
C VAL A 225 6.98 11.39 -28.01
N TYR A 226 8.06 11.99 -27.49
CA TYR A 226 9.42 11.62 -27.84
C TYR A 226 9.88 10.39 -27.03
N ALA A 227 10.57 9.46 -27.69
CA ALA A 227 11.22 8.32 -27.04
C ALA A 227 12.74 8.36 -27.25
N PRO A 228 13.56 7.94 -26.27
CA PRO A 228 14.99 7.91 -26.44
C PRO A 228 15.40 6.80 -27.39
N VAL A 229 16.24 7.15 -28.35
CA VAL A 229 16.84 6.21 -29.30
C VAL A 229 18.36 6.23 -29.13
N PRO A 230 19.04 5.08 -29.01
CA PRO A 230 20.50 5.01 -29.01
C PRO A 230 21.07 5.64 -30.28
N ILE A 231 22.13 6.45 -30.16
CA ILE A 231 22.70 7.14 -31.32
C ILE A 231 23.18 6.15 -32.40
N ASP A 232 23.66 4.98 -31.97
CA ASP A 232 24.21 3.94 -32.84
C ASP A 232 23.15 3.20 -33.67
N SER A 233 21.88 3.25 -33.26
CA SER A 233 20.79 2.67 -34.06
C SER A 233 20.25 3.64 -35.12
N ILE A 234 20.73 4.88 -35.15
CA ILE A 234 20.25 5.91 -36.08
C ILE A 234 21.16 5.96 -37.32
N PRO A 235 20.60 5.82 -38.54
CA PRO A 235 21.35 5.96 -39.79
C PRO A 235 22.08 7.30 -39.90
N LYS A 236 23.28 7.30 -40.47
CA LYS A 236 24.15 8.50 -40.57
C LYS A 236 23.43 9.70 -41.22
N HIS A 237 22.64 9.47 -42.27
CA HIS A 237 21.93 10.53 -42.99
C HIS A 237 20.87 11.26 -42.13
N ILE A 238 20.25 10.56 -41.16
CA ILE A 238 19.28 11.15 -40.21
C ILE A 238 20.02 11.83 -39.06
N ARG A 239 21.20 11.34 -38.71
CA ARG A 239 22.04 11.94 -37.68
C ARG A 239 22.53 13.33 -38.09
N ASP A 240 22.80 13.54 -39.36
CA ASP A 240 23.29 14.82 -39.90
C ASP A 240 22.20 15.90 -39.95
N THR A 241 20.92 15.52 -39.97
CA THR A 241 19.77 16.43 -39.92
C THR A 241 19.24 16.67 -38.50
N ALA A 242 19.81 15.99 -37.49
CA ALA A 242 19.36 16.10 -36.11
C ALA A 242 19.74 17.46 -35.48
N THR A 243 18.79 18.10 -34.81
CA THR A 243 19.01 19.38 -34.13
C THR A 243 19.55 19.16 -32.73
N ALA A 244 20.73 19.71 -32.44
CA ALA A 244 21.28 19.65 -31.09
C ALA A 244 20.52 20.59 -30.14
N ALA A 245 20.04 20.04 -29.03
CA ALA A 245 19.45 20.82 -27.93
C ALA A 245 20.21 20.53 -26.63
N TRP A 246 20.21 21.51 -25.73
CA TRP A 246 20.87 21.40 -24.43
C TRP A 246 19.81 21.30 -23.35
N VAL A 247 19.76 20.17 -22.63
CA VAL A 247 18.84 19.98 -21.50
C VAL A 247 19.61 20.21 -20.21
N SER A 248 19.20 21.20 -19.44
CA SER A 248 19.70 21.34 -18.08
C SER A 248 19.07 20.24 -17.24
N CYS A 249 19.86 19.27 -16.77
CA CYS A 249 19.44 18.40 -15.68
C CYS A 249 19.36 19.27 -14.42
N GLY A 250 18.22 19.92 -14.22
CA GLY A 250 17.92 20.56 -12.95
C GLY A 250 18.05 19.49 -11.87
N ALA A 251 18.85 19.76 -10.84
CA ALA A 251 18.68 19.08 -9.57
C ALA A 251 17.18 19.07 -9.24
N PRO A 252 16.61 17.96 -8.72
CA PRO A 252 15.18 17.85 -8.51
C PRO A 252 14.73 19.03 -7.66
N LEU A 253 14.11 20.01 -8.32
CA LEU A 253 13.27 20.97 -7.65
C LEU A 253 12.16 20.10 -7.06
N SER A 254 12.19 20.00 -5.74
CA SER A 254 11.11 19.46 -4.92
C SER A 254 9.79 19.80 -5.60
N ALA A 255 9.12 18.77 -6.12
CA ALA A 255 7.80 18.90 -6.72
C ALA A 255 6.80 19.30 -5.62
N ASP A 256 6.68 20.60 -5.38
CA ASP A 256 5.41 21.23 -5.07
C ASP A 256 4.84 21.68 -6.41
N VAL A 257 3.93 20.88 -6.95
CA VAL A 257 3.00 21.33 -7.98
C VAL A 257 1.64 21.37 -7.30
N ASP A 258 1.40 22.43 -6.53
CA ASP A 258 0.06 22.83 -6.13
C ASP A 258 -0.62 23.42 -7.37
N PHE A 259 -1.60 22.68 -7.87
CA PHE A 259 -2.57 23.13 -8.85
C PHE A 259 -3.52 24.13 -8.18
N HIS A 260 -3.15 25.41 -8.17
CA HIS A 260 -4.14 26.48 -7.99
C HIS A 260 -3.92 27.60 -9.00
N SER A 261 -4.70 27.51 -10.06
CA SER A 261 -5.11 28.63 -10.90
C SER A 261 -5.74 29.73 -10.03
N ARG A 262 -4.98 30.78 -9.75
CA ARG A 262 -5.54 32.10 -9.40
C ARG A 262 -5.08 33.10 -10.44
N VAL A 263 -6.06 33.50 -11.24
CA VAL A 263 -6.09 34.72 -12.02
C VAL A 263 -5.79 35.88 -11.09
N SER A 264 -4.67 36.57 -11.32
CA SER A 264 -4.46 37.92 -10.80
C SER A 264 -3.54 38.69 -11.74
N HIS A 265 -4.15 39.73 -12.31
CA HIS A 265 -3.54 40.78 -13.11
C HIS A 265 -2.31 41.38 -12.43
N ALA A 266 -1.22 41.50 -13.18
CA ALA A 266 -0.18 42.48 -12.91
C ALA A 266 0.34 43.04 -14.23
N HIS A 267 -0.01 44.30 -14.47
CA HIS A 267 0.58 45.15 -15.49
C HIS A 267 2.06 45.39 -15.14
N SER A 268 2.95 45.12 -16.08
CA SER A 268 4.25 45.79 -16.13
C SER A 268 4.66 46.01 -17.57
N HIS A 269 4.47 47.25 -18.02
CA HIS A 269 5.10 47.80 -19.21
C HIS A 269 6.62 47.83 -19.01
N SER A 270 7.37 47.24 -19.93
CA SER A 270 8.71 47.71 -20.24
C SER A 270 8.97 47.56 -21.73
N HIS A 271 8.88 48.69 -22.43
CA HIS A 271 9.45 48.86 -23.76
C HIS A 271 10.98 48.76 -23.67
N ARG A 272 11.58 47.84 -24.42
CA ARG A 272 12.96 48.03 -24.87
C ARG A 272 13.12 47.47 -26.28
N HIS A 273 13.17 48.39 -27.24
CA HIS A 273 13.70 48.13 -28.57
C HIS A 273 15.21 47.90 -28.47
N SER A 274 15.69 46.78 -29.01
CA SER A 274 17.02 46.68 -29.59
C SER A 274 16.97 45.76 -30.81
N ARG A 275 17.47 46.31 -31.91
CA ARG A 275 17.52 45.77 -33.26
C ARG A 275 18.45 44.56 -33.39
N SER A 276 18.08 43.67 -34.31
CA SER A 276 18.93 42.89 -35.22
C SER A 276 20.28 42.35 -34.73
N SER A 277 20.38 41.03 -34.61
CA SER A 277 21.45 40.27 -35.29
C SER A 277 21.08 38.79 -35.35
N SER A 278 21.40 38.17 -36.48
CA SER A 278 21.34 36.74 -36.76
C SER A 278 21.91 35.91 -35.59
N ALA A 279 21.07 35.10 -34.97
CA ALA A 279 21.50 34.10 -34.00
C ALA A 279 20.74 32.81 -34.23
N THR A 280 21.52 31.76 -34.48
CA THR A 280 21.18 30.35 -34.48
C THR A 280 20.10 30.01 -33.46
N ARG A 281 19.01 29.40 -33.94
CA ARG A 281 17.75 29.10 -33.25
C ARG A 281 17.89 27.93 -32.26
N THR A 282 18.93 27.94 -31.42
CA THR A 282 19.13 26.97 -30.32
C THR A 282 18.56 27.56 -29.02
N GLY A 283 17.27 27.35 -28.80
CA GLY A 283 16.61 27.65 -27.54
C GLY A 283 16.96 26.60 -26.47
N THR A 284 17.09 27.02 -25.21
CA THR A 284 17.22 26.11 -24.08
C THR A 284 15.83 25.62 -23.68
N ILE A 285 15.54 24.35 -23.93
CA ILE A 285 14.26 23.74 -23.53
C ILE A 285 14.38 23.26 -22.09
N ARG A 286 13.59 23.85 -21.19
CA ARG A 286 13.45 23.38 -19.80
C ARG A 286 12.23 22.46 -19.72
N LEU A 287 12.47 21.16 -19.82
CA LEU A 287 11.46 20.15 -19.58
C LEU A 287 11.45 19.81 -18.07
N PRO A 288 10.30 19.81 -17.40
CA PRO A 288 10.17 19.31 -16.04
C PRO A 288 10.22 17.76 -16.06
N ILE A 289 11.40 17.19 -16.32
CA ILE A 289 11.59 15.74 -16.41
C ILE A 289 11.84 15.19 -15.02
N LEU A 290 11.04 14.20 -14.59
CA LEU A 290 11.35 13.46 -13.35
C LEU A 290 12.53 12.50 -13.60
N PRO A 291 13.46 12.34 -12.64
CA PRO A 291 14.49 11.32 -12.77
C PRO A 291 13.81 9.94 -12.88
N ASP A 292 14.08 9.23 -13.98
CA ASP A 292 13.53 7.92 -14.40
C ASP A 292 12.24 7.91 -15.23
N GLU A 293 11.84 9.03 -15.84
CA GLU A 293 10.73 9.09 -16.82
C GLU A 293 11.02 8.37 -18.16
N GLY A 294 12.06 7.53 -18.22
CA GLY A 294 12.36 6.70 -19.39
C GLY A 294 12.78 7.47 -20.64
N LEU A 295 12.96 8.79 -20.58
CA LEU A 295 13.27 9.67 -21.71
C LEU A 295 14.76 9.74 -22.11
N LEU A 296 15.67 9.17 -21.32
CA LEU A 296 17.11 9.15 -21.62
C LEU A 296 17.73 7.78 -21.31
N PRO A 297 18.56 7.21 -22.21
CA PRO A 297 19.24 5.93 -21.95
C PRO A 297 20.21 6.05 -20.78
N THR A 298 20.23 5.03 -19.93
CA THR A 298 21.22 4.89 -18.85
C THR A 298 22.47 4.28 -19.47
N TYR A 299 23.46 5.09 -19.83
CA TYR A 299 24.71 4.59 -20.39
C TYR A 299 25.53 3.94 -19.26
N HIS A 300 25.60 2.61 -19.26
CA HIS A 300 26.59 1.88 -18.47
C HIS A 300 27.96 2.08 -19.13
N SER A 301 28.93 2.58 -18.36
CA SER A 301 30.30 2.72 -18.84
C SER A 301 30.89 1.34 -19.12
N VAL A 302 31.08 1.03 -20.40
CA VAL A 302 31.83 -0.15 -20.84
C VAL A 302 33.28 0.04 -20.41
N SER A 303 33.70 -0.72 -19.40
CA SER A 303 35.11 -0.81 -19.01
C SER A 303 35.87 -1.51 -20.15
N LYS A 304 36.71 -0.76 -20.87
CA LYS A 304 37.69 -1.36 -21.77
C LYS A 304 38.76 -2.05 -20.92
N SER A 305 38.95 -3.34 -21.16
CA SER A 305 40.09 -4.15 -20.68
C SER A 305 41.38 -3.73 -21.36
#